data_AF-A0A8J5R7L7-F1
#
_entry.id   AF-A0A8J5R7L7-F1
#
_cell.length_a   1.000
_cell.length_b   1.000
_cell.length_c   1.000
_cell.angle_alpha   90.00
_cell.angle_beta   90.00
_cell.angle_gamma   90.00
#
_symmetry.space_group_name_H-M   'P 1'
#
loop_
_entity.id
_entity.type
_entity.pdbx_description
1 polymer ?
#
loop_
_entity_poly.entity_id
_entity_poly.type
_entity_poly.pdbx_seq_one_letter_code
_entity_poly.pdbx_strand_id
1 'polypeptide(L)'
;MLNCSSLTGKKIELIDTEFKAVEYPCILRASEVVLKNNIFPSSKSNFEIYAFNVIIEGNLFYGAEQDHHINAHNVDLKNNLYMGQHQIHEIYGSDIKRTQNIYDGNYQVHFLTGRNIMLTETLIKAKYWIHKTLPMTQIVKDRKTTLVGKPLRPEFYTLPLNLFQTHNVFGRTQSNNVPSGSGIRHLLSALNNRDNSKAVIVEAIVKLYDDVLSN
;
A
#
# COMPACT_ATOMS: atom_id res chain seq x y z
N MET A 1 10.03 -19.56 -6.13
CA MET A 1 9.93 -18.63 -5.01
C MET A 1 10.59 -17.33 -5.44
N LEU A 2 9.92 -16.20 -5.25
CA LEU A 2 10.50 -14.88 -5.48
C LEU A 2 11.42 -14.51 -4.30
N ASN A 3 12.70 -14.29 -4.58
CA ASN A 3 13.70 -13.81 -3.63
C ASN A 3 14.00 -12.34 -3.93
N CYS A 4 13.33 -11.43 -3.24
CA CYS A 4 13.40 -10.00 -3.45
C CYS A 4 14.74 -9.42 -3.00
N SER A 5 15.36 -9.99 -1.96
CA SER A 5 16.71 -9.65 -1.50
C SER A 5 17.79 -9.88 -2.55
N SER A 6 17.57 -10.81 -3.50
CA SER A 6 18.49 -11.03 -4.62
C SER A 6 18.31 -10.04 -5.77
N LEU A 7 17.21 -9.29 -5.81
CA LEU A 7 16.91 -8.33 -6.87
C LEU A 7 17.54 -6.98 -6.53
N THR A 8 18.54 -6.58 -7.29
CA THR A 8 19.26 -5.31 -7.08
C THR A 8 19.47 -4.59 -8.41
N GLY A 9 19.77 -3.30 -8.34
CA GLY A 9 20.08 -2.48 -9.52
C GLY A 9 19.20 -1.24 -9.65
N LYS A 10 19.30 -0.58 -10.81
CA LYS A 10 18.53 0.65 -11.10
C LYS A 10 17.08 0.37 -11.45
N LYS A 11 16.81 -0.78 -12.08
CA LYS A 11 15.46 -1.23 -12.47
C LYS A 11 15.28 -2.67 -12.01
N ILE A 12 14.16 -2.95 -11.35
CA ILE A 12 13.70 -4.30 -11.07
C ILE A 12 12.42 -4.50 -11.87
N GLU A 13 12.39 -5.55 -12.70
CA GLU A 13 11.27 -5.83 -13.59
C GLU A 13 10.90 -7.31 -13.50
N LEU A 14 9.66 -7.57 -13.08
CA LEU A 14 9.06 -8.90 -13.00
C LEU A 14 7.86 -8.92 -13.93
N ILE A 15 7.88 -9.78 -14.95
CA ILE A 15 6.87 -9.80 -16.01
C ILE A 15 6.44 -11.24 -16.30
N ASP A 16 5.13 -11.42 -16.55
CA ASP A 16 4.52 -12.66 -17.08
C ASP A 16 4.94 -13.93 -16.31
N THR A 17 5.07 -13.83 -14.99
CA THR A 17 5.59 -14.91 -14.14
C THR A 17 4.64 -15.27 -12.99
N GLU A 18 4.50 -16.56 -12.70
CA GLU A 18 3.86 -17.04 -11.48
C GLU A 18 4.89 -17.34 -10.37
N PHE A 19 4.74 -16.67 -9.22
CA PHE A 19 5.61 -16.86 -8.07
C PHE A 19 4.88 -17.61 -6.95
N LYS A 20 5.02 -18.94 -6.92
CA LYS A 20 4.39 -19.84 -5.92
C LYS A 20 4.61 -19.48 -4.45
N ALA A 21 5.66 -18.71 -4.16
CA ALA A 21 5.97 -18.18 -2.84
C ALA A 21 6.77 -16.89 -3.01
N VAL A 22 6.63 -15.98 -2.06
CA VAL A 22 7.33 -14.69 -2.01
C VAL A 22 8.10 -14.62 -0.70
N GLU A 23 9.31 -14.08 -0.74
CA GLU A 23 10.10 -13.75 0.45
C GLU A 23 9.30 -12.89 1.44
N TYR A 24 9.51 -13.08 2.74
CA TYR A 24 8.78 -12.34 3.78
C TYR A 24 9.74 -11.65 4.76
N PRO A 25 9.76 -10.30 4.82
CA PRO A 25 9.15 -9.37 3.86
C PRO A 25 9.87 -9.39 2.50
N CYS A 26 9.14 -9.11 1.41
CA CYS A 26 9.71 -8.89 0.09
C CYS A 26 10.01 -7.40 -0.08
N ILE A 27 11.28 -7.04 0.07
CA ILE A 27 11.73 -5.65 -0.03
C ILE A 27 12.33 -5.41 -1.41
N LEU A 28 11.76 -4.49 -2.19
CA LEU A 28 12.25 -4.07 -3.50
C LEU A 28 12.78 -2.65 -3.42
N ARG A 29 14.06 -2.46 -3.79
CA ARG A 29 14.74 -1.15 -3.78
C ARG A 29 15.43 -0.91 -5.11
N ALA A 30 14.90 0.02 -5.91
CA ALA A 30 15.44 0.39 -7.22
C ALA A 30 14.99 1.80 -7.60
N SER A 31 15.55 2.42 -8.64
CA SER A 31 14.98 3.67 -9.17
C SER A 31 13.62 3.42 -9.83
N GLU A 32 13.46 2.27 -10.47
CA GLU A 32 12.22 1.85 -11.11
C GLU A 32 11.88 0.41 -10.72
N VAL A 33 10.62 0.18 -10.33
CA VAL A 33 10.08 -1.17 -10.07
C VAL A 33 8.86 -1.39 -10.93
N VAL A 34 8.91 -2.45 -11.76
CA VAL A 34 7.83 -2.85 -12.66
C VAL A 34 7.38 -4.26 -12.31
N LEU A 35 6.13 -4.41 -11.89
CA LEU A 35 5.46 -5.69 -11.70
C LEU A 35 4.33 -5.77 -12.73
N LYS A 36 4.45 -6.65 -13.73
CA LYS A 36 3.45 -6.73 -14.80
C LYS A 36 2.99 -8.15 -15.07
N ASN A 37 1.67 -8.37 -15.13
CA ASN A 37 1.06 -9.64 -15.52
C ASN A 37 1.55 -10.85 -14.70
N ASN A 38 1.93 -10.66 -13.44
CA ASN A 38 2.38 -11.74 -12.59
C ASN A 38 1.23 -12.35 -11.78
N ILE A 39 1.44 -13.57 -11.29
CA ILE A 39 0.53 -14.25 -10.38
C ILE A 39 1.27 -14.55 -9.08
N PHE A 40 0.71 -14.10 -7.96
CA PHE A 40 1.23 -14.30 -6.61
C PHE A 40 0.22 -15.09 -5.77
N PRO A 41 0.17 -16.44 -5.88
CA PRO A 41 -0.79 -17.28 -5.18
C PRO A 41 -0.31 -17.62 -3.75
N SER A 42 0.07 -16.61 -2.96
CA SER A 42 0.62 -16.78 -1.62
C SER A 42 -0.15 -15.97 -0.59
N SER A 43 -0.50 -16.62 0.52
CA SER A 43 -0.92 -15.91 1.74
C SER A 43 0.30 -15.35 2.47
N LYS A 44 0.10 -14.34 3.32
CA LYS A 44 1.16 -13.67 4.09
C LYS A 44 2.21 -13.00 3.21
N SER A 45 1.81 -12.42 2.10
CA SER A 45 2.72 -11.63 1.27
C SER A 45 2.84 -10.22 1.83
N ASN A 46 4.07 -9.75 2.05
CA ASN A 46 4.36 -8.36 2.38
C ASN A 46 5.32 -7.78 1.35
N PHE A 47 4.84 -6.89 0.49
CA PHE A 47 5.64 -6.16 -0.48
C PHE A 47 5.96 -4.77 0.06
N GLU A 48 7.25 -4.50 0.27
CA GLU A 48 7.77 -3.18 0.59
C GLU A 48 8.56 -2.64 -0.60
N ILE A 49 8.03 -1.63 -1.27
CA ILE A 49 8.61 -1.09 -2.51
C ILE A 49 9.08 0.33 -2.26
N TYR A 50 10.38 0.55 -2.42
CA TYR A 50 11.03 1.85 -2.32
C TYR A 50 11.66 2.21 -3.66
N ALA A 51 11.06 3.16 -4.39
CA ALA A 51 11.55 3.53 -5.72
C ALA A 51 11.27 4.98 -6.10
N PHE A 52 11.77 5.44 -7.25
CA PHE A 52 11.32 6.71 -7.83
C PHE A 52 10.05 6.50 -8.65
N ASN A 53 10.01 5.43 -9.45
CA ASN A 53 8.85 5.05 -10.26
C ASN A 53 8.40 3.62 -9.94
N VAL A 54 7.11 3.43 -9.70
CA VAL A 54 6.50 2.11 -9.47
C VAL A 54 5.35 1.90 -10.44
N ILE A 55 5.42 0.81 -11.20
CA ILE A 55 4.35 0.38 -12.10
C ILE A 55 3.92 -1.02 -11.67
N ILE A 56 2.65 -1.18 -11.31
CA ILE A 56 2.05 -2.48 -11.02
C ILE A 56 0.83 -2.63 -11.94
N GLU A 57 0.95 -3.49 -12.95
CA GLU A 57 -0.07 -3.62 -14.00
C GLU A 57 -0.49 -5.08 -14.22
N GLY A 58 -1.79 -5.36 -14.22
CA GLY A 58 -2.32 -6.66 -14.66
C GLY A 58 -1.96 -7.85 -13.76
N ASN A 59 -1.54 -7.62 -12.52
CA ASN A 59 -1.13 -8.70 -11.61
C ASN A 59 -2.33 -9.29 -10.85
N LEU A 60 -2.23 -10.57 -10.51
CA LEU A 60 -3.13 -11.27 -9.61
C LEU A 60 -2.42 -11.56 -8.28
N PHE A 61 -2.91 -10.97 -7.19
CA PHE A 61 -2.48 -11.27 -5.82
C PHE A 61 -3.55 -12.13 -5.14
N TYR A 62 -3.27 -13.42 -4.94
CA TYR A 62 -4.24 -14.41 -4.47
C TYR A 62 -3.78 -15.07 -3.17
N GLY A 63 -4.47 -14.79 -2.06
CA GLY A 63 -4.11 -15.29 -0.73
C GLY A 63 -4.57 -14.34 0.37
N ALA A 64 -4.66 -14.80 1.61
CA ALA A 64 -4.99 -13.91 2.73
C ALA A 64 -3.75 -13.21 3.29
N GLU A 65 -3.95 -12.15 4.08
CA GLU A 65 -2.88 -11.45 4.80
C GLU A 65 -1.89 -10.80 3.83
N GLN A 66 -2.38 -9.88 3.00
CA GLN A 66 -1.60 -9.20 1.96
C GLN A 66 -1.28 -7.75 2.36
N ASP A 67 0.01 -7.42 2.48
CA ASP A 67 0.50 -6.08 2.78
C ASP A 67 1.28 -5.51 1.60
N HIS A 68 0.92 -4.30 1.19
CA HIS A 68 1.56 -3.54 0.13
C HIS A 68 1.92 -2.17 0.68
N HIS A 69 3.20 -1.97 0.99
CA HIS A 69 3.75 -0.70 1.40
C HIS A 69 4.61 -0.14 0.26
N ILE A 70 4.15 0.93 -0.37
CA ILE A 70 4.82 1.53 -1.54
C ILE A 70 5.21 2.96 -1.18
N ASN A 71 6.49 3.27 -1.26
CA ASN A 71 7.03 4.61 -1.12
C ASN A 71 7.78 4.98 -2.42
N ALA A 72 7.15 5.81 -3.24
CA ALA A 72 7.75 6.26 -4.49
C ALA A 72 7.31 7.65 -4.94
N HIS A 73 8.07 8.30 -5.81
CA HIS A 73 7.65 9.61 -6.34
C HIS A 73 6.42 9.46 -7.24
N ASN A 74 6.48 8.51 -8.19
CA ASN A 74 5.39 8.15 -9.09
C ASN A 74 4.93 6.71 -8.81
N VAL A 75 3.62 6.51 -8.70
CA VAL A 75 3.00 5.19 -8.53
C VAL A 75 1.85 5.04 -9.52
N ASP A 76 1.93 4.07 -10.43
CA ASP A 76 0.84 3.69 -11.34
C ASP A 76 0.39 2.25 -11.07
N LEU A 77 -0.81 2.10 -10.53
CA LEU A 77 -1.47 0.83 -10.30
C LEU A 77 -2.61 0.67 -11.29
N LYS A 78 -2.56 -0.36 -12.14
CA LYS A 78 -3.54 -0.54 -13.20
C LYS A 78 -3.98 -1.99 -13.38
N ASN A 79 -5.28 -2.24 -13.51
CA ASN A 79 -5.80 -3.56 -13.87
C ASN A 79 -5.37 -4.72 -12.95
N ASN A 80 -5.04 -4.46 -11.68
CA ASN A 80 -4.67 -5.52 -10.76
C ASN A 80 -5.89 -6.10 -10.04
N LEU A 81 -5.82 -7.39 -9.72
CA LEU A 81 -6.82 -8.11 -8.96
C LEU A 81 -6.20 -8.62 -7.65
N TYR A 82 -6.75 -8.16 -6.53
CA TYR A 82 -6.36 -8.56 -5.17
C TYR A 82 -7.48 -9.40 -4.57
N MET A 83 -7.24 -10.69 -4.41
CA MET A 83 -8.21 -11.65 -3.87
C MET A 83 -7.70 -12.25 -2.57
N GLY A 84 -8.43 -12.00 -1.49
CA GLY A 84 -8.16 -12.59 -0.18
C GLY A 84 -8.50 -11.66 0.98
N GLN A 85 -8.59 -12.21 2.18
CA GLN A 85 -8.96 -11.44 3.36
C GLN A 85 -7.74 -10.75 3.96
N HIS A 86 -7.96 -9.68 4.74
CA HIS A 86 -6.91 -8.92 5.43
C HIS A 86 -5.89 -8.33 4.46
N GLN A 87 -6.27 -7.22 3.83
CA GLN A 87 -5.45 -6.53 2.84
C GLN A 87 -5.09 -5.13 3.34
N ILE A 88 -3.81 -4.78 3.37
CA ILE A 88 -3.36 -3.43 3.70
C ILE A 88 -2.59 -2.85 2.52
N HIS A 89 -3.11 -1.76 1.95
CA HIS A 89 -2.47 -1.00 0.88
C HIS A 89 -2.11 0.38 1.40
N GLU A 90 -0.84 0.58 1.70
CA GLU A 90 -0.25 1.83 2.15
C GLU A 90 0.65 2.39 1.05
N ILE A 91 0.24 3.50 0.43
CA ILE A 91 0.96 4.09 -0.69
C ILE A 91 1.28 5.55 -0.36
N TYR A 92 2.57 5.86 -0.39
CA TYR A 92 3.10 7.20 -0.26
C TYR A 92 3.77 7.60 -1.57
N GLY A 93 3.31 8.70 -2.17
CA GLY A 93 3.95 9.24 -3.36
C GLY A 93 3.44 10.58 -3.81
N SER A 94 4.27 11.31 -4.57
CA SER A 94 3.88 12.64 -5.05
C SER A 94 2.73 12.54 -6.06
N ASP A 95 2.82 11.57 -6.97
CA ASP A 95 1.86 11.31 -8.02
C ASP A 95 1.40 9.85 -7.95
N ILE A 96 0.14 9.64 -7.55
CA ILE A 96 -0.46 8.31 -7.40
C ILE A 96 -1.62 8.17 -8.38
N LYS A 97 -1.53 7.18 -9.26
CA LYS A 97 -2.60 6.77 -10.16
C LYS A 97 -3.04 5.35 -9.84
N ARG A 98 -4.34 5.17 -9.66
CA ARG A 98 -4.99 3.87 -9.46
C ARG A 98 -6.16 3.74 -10.41
N THR A 99 -6.04 2.87 -11.40
CA THR A 99 -7.03 2.70 -12.47
C THR A 99 -7.47 1.25 -12.57
N GLN A 100 -8.78 0.98 -12.53
CA GLN A 100 -9.33 -0.36 -12.80
C GLN A 100 -8.77 -1.47 -11.89
N ASN A 101 -8.46 -1.16 -10.63
CA ASN A 101 -8.02 -2.17 -9.67
C ASN A 101 -9.22 -2.74 -8.92
N ILE A 102 -9.21 -4.04 -8.70
CA ILE A 102 -10.27 -4.76 -7.99
C ILE A 102 -9.69 -5.37 -6.71
N TYR A 103 -10.30 -5.04 -5.58
CA TYR A 103 -9.96 -5.59 -4.28
C TYR A 103 -11.13 -6.40 -3.74
N ASP A 104 -11.01 -7.72 -3.72
CA ASP A 104 -12.05 -8.66 -3.32
C ASP A 104 -11.63 -9.41 -2.05
N GLY A 105 -12.24 -9.05 -0.92
CA GLY A 105 -11.84 -9.54 0.40
C GLY A 105 -12.37 -8.68 1.54
N ASN A 106 -12.58 -9.21 2.73
CA ASN A 106 -12.88 -8.39 3.91
C ASN A 106 -11.60 -7.93 4.61
N TYR A 107 -11.77 -6.99 5.53
CA TYR A 107 -10.72 -6.39 6.34
C TYR A 107 -9.68 -5.69 5.47
N GLN A 108 -10.13 -4.71 4.68
CA GLN A 108 -9.25 -3.96 3.79
C GLN A 108 -8.93 -2.56 4.35
N VAL A 109 -7.66 -2.17 4.33
CA VAL A 109 -7.23 -0.80 4.64
C VAL A 109 -6.52 -0.23 3.43
N HIS A 110 -7.04 0.88 2.90
CA HIS A 110 -6.46 1.60 1.77
C HIS A 110 -6.05 3.00 2.20
N PHE A 111 -4.77 3.27 2.19
CA PHE A 111 -4.18 4.53 2.61
C PHE A 111 -3.33 5.10 1.49
N LEU A 112 -3.72 6.26 0.98
CA LEU A 112 -3.01 6.95 -0.09
C LEU A 112 -2.56 8.32 0.42
N THR A 113 -1.25 8.55 0.50
CA THR A 113 -0.68 9.83 0.91
C THR A 113 0.07 10.43 -0.26
N GLY A 114 -0.37 11.60 -0.74
CA GLY A 114 0.26 12.20 -1.90
C GLY A 114 -0.13 13.63 -2.20
N ARG A 115 0.43 14.18 -3.28
CA ARG A 115 0.09 15.51 -3.78
C ARG A 115 -0.98 15.44 -4.85
N ASN A 116 -0.80 14.57 -5.84
CA ASN A 116 -1.75 14.32 -6.90
C ASN A 116 -2.21 12.87 -6.83
N ILE A 117 -3.51 12.66 -6.58
CA ILE A 117 -4.09 11.32 -6.47
C ILE A 117 -5.23 11.19 -7.48
N MET A 118 -5.10 10.22 -8.38
CA MET A 118 -6.10 9.89 -9.40
C MET A 118 -6.63 8.48 -9.18
N LEU A 119 -7.91 8.34 -8.80
CA LEU A 119 -8.59 7.06 -8.66
C LEU A 119 -9.69 6.95 -9.71
N THR A 120 -9.55 5.99 -10.61
CA THR A 120 -10.50 5.77 -11.70
C THR A 120 -10.95 4.32 -11.71
N GLU A 121 -12.25 4.07 -11.73
CA GLU A 121 -12.82 2.73 -11.92
C GLU A 121 -12.28 1.68 -10.92
N THR A 122 -11.90 2.11 -9.71
CA THR A 122 -11.44 1.20 -8.65
C THR A 122 -12.62 0.59 -7.92
N LEU A 123 -12.58 -0.72 -7.70
CA LEU A 123 -13.65 -1.48 -7.05
C LEU A 123 -13.14 -2.14 -5.75
N ILE A 124 -13.69 -1.74 -4.61
CA ILE A 124 -13.51 -2.43 -3.33
C ILE A 124 -14.76 -3.26 -3.01
N LYS A 125 -14.61 -4.58 -3.02
CA LYS A 125 -15.60 -5.56 -2.58
C LYS A 125 -15.21 -6.10 -1.20
N ALA A 126 -15.70 -5.43 -0.16
CA ALA A 126 -15.46 -5.75 1.23
C ALA A 126 -16.65 -5.33 2.08
N LYS A 127 -17.03 -6.14 3.08
CA LYS A 127 -17.93 -5.73 4.16
C LYS A 127 -17.21 -4.80 5.14
N TYR A 128 -15.97 -5.16 5.49
CA TYR A 128 -15.14 -4.42 6.45
C TYR A 128 -13.98 -3.78 5.70
N TRP A 129 -14.03 -2.45 5.55
CA TRP A 129 -12.99 -1.71 4.84
C TRP A 129 -12.85 -0.27 5.32
N ILE A 130 -11.66 0.30 5.12
CA ILE A 130 -11.36 1.71 5.30
C ILE A 130 -10.61 2.20 4.06
N HIS A 131 -10.98 3.39 3.58
CA HIS A 131 -10.24 4.12 2.55
C HIS A 131 -9.97 5.54 3.02
N LYS A 132 -8.71 5.98 3.00
CA LYS A 132 -8.33 7.37 3.24
C LYS A 132 -7.32 7.86 2.21
N THR A 133 -7.51 9.10 1.79
CA THR A 133 -6.57 9.88 0.99
C THR A 133 -6.08 11.06 1.82
N LEU A 134 -4.77 11.24 1.95
CA LEU A 134 -4.16 12.27 2.77
C LEU A 134 -3.17 13.12 1.95
N PRO A 135 -3.04 14.41 2.27
CA PRO A 135 -1.98 15.24 1.69
C PRO A 135 -0.60 14.77 2.18
N MET A 136 0.40 14.97 1.34
CA MET A 136 1.80 14.76 1.71
C MET A 136 2.33 15.90 2.58
N THR A 137 3.07 15.57 3.64
CA THR A 137 3.80 16.54 4.46
C THR A 137 5.27 16.56 4.06
N GLN A 138 5.82 17.74 3.77
CA GLN A 138 7.25 17.95 3.50
C GLN A 138 7.94 18.59 4.71
N ILE A 139 9.19 18.18 4.94
CA ILE A 139 10.09 18.87 5.87
C ILE A 139 10.68 20.06 5.11
N VAL A 140 10.51 21.27 5.64
CA VAL A 140 11.17 22.46 5.10
C VAL A 140 12.66 22.36 5.44
N LYS A 141 13.47 21.91 4.46
CA LYS A 141 14.93 22.01 4.57
C LYS A 141 15.31 23.45 4.23
N ASP A 142 15.85 24.15 5.22
CA ASP A 142 16.47 25.48 5.17
C ASP A 142 15.59 26.73 5.27
N ARG A 143 15.46 27.23 6.51
CA ARG A 143 15.80 28.64 6.79
C ARG A 143 17.08 28.65 7.64
N LYS A 144 18.22 28.82 6.97
CA LYS A 144 19.54 29.30 7.48
C LYS A 144 19.91 28.93 8.93
N THR A 145 20.97 28.12 9.04
CA THR A 145 22.10 28.34 9.98
C THR A 145 21.87 29.36 11.10
N THR A 146 21.73 28.85 12.32
CA THR A 146 22.26 29.42 13.57
C THR A 146 22.36 30.95 13.64
N LEU A 147 21.33 31.59 14.17
CA LEU A 147 21.55 32.60 15.22
C LEU A 147 21.18 31.89 16.53
N VAL A 148 22.18 31.53 17.33
CA VAL A 148 22.02 31.04 18.72
C VAL A 148 21.61 29.54 18.87
N GLY A 149 22.51 28.62 18.49
CA GLY A 149 22.77 27.35 19.23
C GLY A 149 21.64 26.40 19.63
N LYS A 150 20.39 26.56 19.19
CA LYS A 150 19.27 25.65 19.47
C LYS A 150 18.91 24.88 18.21
N PRO A 151 18.72 23.55 18.27
CA PRO A 151 18.18 22.80 17.15
C PRO A 151 16.77 23.32 16.86
N LEU A 152 16.57 23.94 15.70
CA LEU A 152 15.25 24.29 15.20
C LEU A 152 14.48 22.97 15.02
N ARG A 153 13.30 22.87 15.65
CA ARG A 153 12.38 21.78 15.33
C ARG A 153 12.11 21.83 13.83
N PRO A 154 12.13 20.69 13.11
CA PRO A 154 11.78 20.68 11.70
C PRO A 154 10.40 21.31 11.51
N GLU A 155 10.32 22.30 10.64
CA GLU A 155 9.05 22.87 10.22
C GLU A 155 8.46 21.93 9.16
N PHE A 156 7.20 21.57 9.35
CA PHE A 156 6.47 20.65 8.48
C PHE A 156 5.45 21.45 7.69
N TYR A 157 5.45 21.29 6.38
CA TYR A 157 4.49 21.91 5.49
C TYR A 157 3.63 20.85 4.82
N THR A 158 2.33 20.90 5.04
CA THR A 158 1.36 20.05 4.36
C THR A 158 1.13 20.60 2.96
N LEU A 159 1.47 19.81 1.94
CA LEU A 159 1.21 20.18 0.55
C LEU A 159 -0.28 20.09 0.22
N PRO A 160 -0.77 20.88 -0.75
CA PRO A 160 -2.13 20.74 -1.24
C PRO A 160 -2.35 19.34 -1.83
N LEU A 161 -3.52 18.75 -1.55
CA LEU A 161 -3.98 17.50 -2.12
C LEU A 161 -4.88 17.79 -3.32
N ASN A 162 -4.43 17.39 -4.51
CA ASN A 162 -5.21 17.36 -5.73
C ASN A 162 -5.77 15.94 -5.90
N LEU A 163 -7.05 15.76 -5.57
CA LEU A 163 -7.74 14.47 -5.67
C LEU A 163 -8.72 14.46 -6.84
N PHE A 164 -8.54 13.52 -7.76
CA PHE A 164 -9.50 13.23 -8.83
C PHE A 164 -10.04 11.80 -8.65
N GLN A 165 -11.35 11.67 -8.56
CA GLN A 165 -12.03 10.38 -8.38
C GLN A 165 -13.18 10.25 -9.39
N THR A 166 -13.21 9.17 -10.15
CA THR A 166 -14.30 8.91 -11.11
C THR A 166 -14.64 7.41 -11.18
N HIS A 167 -15.93 7.08 -11.27
CA HIS A 167 -16.46 5.72 -11.39
C HIS A 167 -15.93 4.69 -10.36
N ASN A 168 -15.48 5.14 -9.19
CA ASN A 168 -15.05 4.23 -8.13
C ASN A 168 -16.25 3.66 -7.37
N VAL A 169 -16.14 2.42 -6.91
CA VAL A 169 -17.19 1.73 -6.17
C VAL A 169 -16.57 1.09 -4.94
N PHE A 170 -17.06 1.47 -3.76
CA PHE A 170 -16.52 0.98 -2.48
C PHE A 170 -17.60 0.29 -1.66
N GLY A 171 -17.23 -0.79 -0.95
CA GLY A 171 -18.12 -1.48 -0.02
C GLY A 171 -19.11 -2.46 -0.63
N ARG A 172 -18.78 -3.09 -1.76
CA ARG A 172 -19.61 -4.19 -2.30
C ARG A 172 -19.37 -5.49 -1.54
N THR A 173 -20.32 -6.43 -1.63
CA THR A 173 -20.11 -7.79 -1.13
C THR A 173 -18.94 -8.44 -1.87
N GLN A 174 -18.02 -9.02 -1.12
CA GLN A 174 -16.94 -9.84 -1.67
C GLN A 174 -17.50 -11.05 -2.41
N SER A 175 -16.78 -11.53 -3.42
CA SER A 175 -17.15 -12.71 -4.21
C SER A 175 -16.11 -13.84 -4.17
N ASN A 176 -14.96 -13.61 -3.56
CA ASN A 176 -13.92 -14.63 -3.41
C ASN A 176 -14.24 -15.62 -2.25
N ASN A 177 -13.73 -16.84 -2.38
CA ASN A 177 -13.82 -17.90 -1.37
C ASN A 177 -12.48 -18.17 -0.68
N VAL A 178 -11.54 -17.22 -0.72
CA VAL A 178 -10.21 -17.41 -0.12
C VAL A 178 -10.36 -17.44 1.40
N PRO A 179 -9.83 -18.48 2.09
CA PRO A 179 -9.89 -18.58 3.53
C PRO A 179 -9.24 -17.37 4.22
N SER A 180 -9.78 -16.92 5.34
CA SER A 180 -9.33 -15.68 5.99
C SER A 180 -7.90 -15.72 6.54
N GLY A 181 -7.34 -16.90 6.78
CA GLY A 181 -6.12 -16.98 7.58
C GLY A 181 -6.39 -16.57 9.04
N SER A 182 -5.42 -15.92 9.68
CA SER A 182 -5.49 -15.46 11.07
C SER A 182 -5.43 -13.94 11.13
N GLY A 183 -6.59 -13.31 11.33
CA GLY A 183 -6.70 -11.87 11.47
C GLY A 183 -5.89 -11.30 12.64
N ILE A 184 -5.83 -12.00 13.78
CA ILE A 184 -5.02 -11.59 14.95
C ILE A 184 -3.53 -11.59 14.61
N ARG A 185 -3.03 -12.66 13.99
CA ARG A 185 -1.62 -12.73 13.56
C ARG A 185 -1.31 -11.60 12.58
N HIS A 186 -2.20 -11.37 11.63
CA HIS A 186 -2.01 -10.32 10.64
C HIS A 186 -2.00 -8.93 11.28
N LEU A 187 -2.93 -8.65 12.18
CA LEU A 187 -2.94 -7.41 12.96
C LEU A 187 -1.63 -7.20 13.71
N LEU A 188 -1.18 -8.22 14.47
CA LEU A 188 0.11 -8.14 15.19
C LEU A 188 1.28 -7.91 14.24
N SER A 189 1.31 -8.57 13.09
CA SER A 189 2.36 -8.36 12.08
C SER A 189 2.30 -6.96 11.48
N ALA A 190 1.11 -6.48 11.13
CA ALA A 190 0.90 -5.15 10.56
C ALA A 190 1.30 -4.04 11.54
N LEU A 191 1.12 -4.25 12.85
CA LEU A 191 1.56 -3.34 13.90
C LEU A 191 3.09 -3.40 14.10
N ASN A 192 3.67 -4.59 14.12
CA ASN A 192 5.12 -4.77 14.29
C ASN A 192 5.93 -4.23 13.10
N ASN A 193 5.38 -4.31 11.88
CA ASN A 193 6.03 -3.80 10.67
C ASN A 193 5.99 -2.25 10.57
N ARG A 194 5.34 -1.56 11.53
CA ARG A 194 5.22 -0.10 11.56
C ARG A 194 5.88 0.46 12.80
N ASP A 195 7.03 1.11 12.60
CA ASP A 195 7.84 1.69 13.69
C ASP A 195 7.10 2.74 14.53
N ASN A 196 6.08 3.39 13.98
CA ASN A 196 5.28 4.39 14.67
C ASN A 196 3.88 3.86 14.99
N SER A 197 3.67 3.41 16.22
CA SER A 197 2.38 2.95 16.74
C SER A 197 1.29 4.02 16.78
N LYS A 198 1.65 5.30 16.61
CA LYS A 198 0.73 6.45 16.51
C LYS A 198 0.53 6.92 15.07
N ALA A 199 1.00 6.17 14.08
CA ALA A 199 0.73 6.50 12.69
C ALA A 199 -0.78 6.38 12.41
N VAL A 200 -1.31 7.29 11.59
CA VAL A 200 -2.76 7.34 11.27
C VAL A 200 -3.26 6.03 10.65
N ILE A 201 -2.40 5.30 9.93
CA ILE A 201 -2.76 3.99 9.39
C ILE A 201 -2.88 2.93 10.49
N VAL A 202 -2.04 2.96 11.53
CA VAL A 202 -2.11 2.04 12.65
C VAL A 202 -3.44 2.21 13.37
N GLU A 203 -3.85 3.44 13.63
CA GLU A 203 -5.17 3.75 14.21
C GLU A 203 -6.31 3.24 13.32
N ALA A 204 -6.19 3.37 11.99
CA ALA A 204 -7.19 2.87 11.06
C ALA A 204 -7.27 1.34 11.07
N ILE A 205 -6.13 0.64 11.09
CA ILE A 205 -6.07 -0.81 11.19
C ILE A 205 -6.73 -1.26 12.49
N VAL A 206 -6.31 -0.72 13.64
CA VAL A 206 -6.88 -1.10 14.95
C VAL A 206 -8.39 -0.86 14.97
N LYS A 207 -8.84 0.33 14.55
CA LYS A 207 -10.27 0.66 14.49
C LYS A 207 -11.06 -0.33 13.64
N LEU A 208 -10.56 -0.72 12.46
CA LEU A 208 -11.25 -1.66 11.59
C LEU A 208 -11.50 -3.00 12.28
N TYR A 209 -10.53 -3.49 13.06
CA TYR A 209 -10.65 -4.76 13.76
C TYR A 209 -11.51 -4.62 15.03
N ASP A 210 -11.36 -3.54 15.79
CA ASP A 210 -12.18 -3.27 16.98
C ASP A 210 -13.66 -3.12 16.65
N ASP A 211 -14.00 -2.39 15.58
CA ASP A 211 -15.37 -2.20 15.11
C ASP A 211 -16.03 -3.55 14.75
N VAL A 212 -15.24 -4.54 14.33
CA VAL A 212 -15.75 -5.88 14.00
C VAL A 212 -15.90 -6.76 15.23
N LEU A 213 -14.95 -6.69 16.17
CA LEU A 213 -14.95 -7.51 17.39
C LEU A 213 -15.95 -7.02 18.43
N SER A 214 -16.37 -5.75 18.35
CA SER A 214 -17.34 -5.14 19.26
C SER A 214 -18.81 -5.38 18.86
N ASN A 215 -19.04 -5.97 17.69
CA ASN A 215 -20.36 -6.30 17.13
C ASN A 215 -20.57 -7.82 17.08
#